data_AF-A0A1H2ZZF0-F1
#
_entry.id   AF-A0A1H2ZZF0-F1
#
_cell.length_a   1.000
_cell.length_b   1.000
_cell.length_c   1.000
_cell.angle_alpha   90.00
_cell.angle_beta   90.00
_cell.angle_gamma   90.00
#
_symmetry.space_group_name_H-M   'P 1'
#
loop_
_entity.id
_entity.type
_entity.pdbx_description
1 polymer ?
#
loop_
_entity_poly.entity_id
_entity_poly.type
_entity_poly.pdbx_seq_one_letter_code
_entity_poly.pdbx_strand_id
1 'polypeptide(L)' 'MSQAVLERRSEILKKNIERMLIRENQRGITRQQSMFLQQMIKELHQTSHELDVKKS' A
#
# COMPACT_ATOMS: atom_id res chain seq x y z
N MET A 1 -7.89 12.28 9.21
CA MET A 1 -8.79 11.21 8.70
C MET A 1 -9.39 10.44 9.87
N SER A 2 -10.61 9.90 9.72
CA SER A 2 -11.19 8.99 10.72
C SER A 2 -10.48 7.63 10.68
N GLN A 3 -10.54 6.87 11.77
CA GLN A 3 -9.93 5.53 11.83
C GLN A 3 -10.45 4.61 10.72
N ALA A 4 -11.76 4.60 10.48
CA ALA A 4 -12.39 3.82 9.41
C ALA A 4 -11.83 4.16 8.01
N VAL A 5 -11.50 5.43 7.74
CA VAL A 5 -10.89 5.84 6.47
C VAL A 5 -9.46 5.32 6.34
N LEU A 6 -8.69 5.34 7.42
CA LEU A 6 -7.32 4.82 7.42
C LEU A 6 -7.28 3.29 7.27
N GLU A 7 -8.18 2.58 7.94
CA GLU A 7 -8.37 1.13 7.78
C GLU A 7 -8.72 0.79 6.33
N ARG A 8 -9.69 1.52 5.76
CA ARG A 8 -10.08 1.34 4.36
C ARG A 8 -8.94 1.63 3.38
N ARG A 9 -8.18 2.69 3.61
CA ARG A 9 -7.00 3.02 2.80
C ARG A 9 -5.94 1.91 2.88
N SER A 10 -5.68 1.38 4.08
CA SER A 10 -4.74 0.27 4.28
C SER A 10 -5.14 -0.98 3.50
N GLU A 11 -6.43 -1.36 3.54
CA GLU A 11 -6.94 -2.51 2.79
C GLU A 11 -6.77 -2.35 1.27
N ILE A 12 -7.09 -1.16 0.74
CA ILE A 12 -6.97 -0.87 -0.70
C ILE A 12 -5.49 -0.93 -1.12
N LEU A 13 -4.60 -0.33 -0.33
CA LEU A 13 -3.16 -0.36 -0.60
C LEU A 13 -2.62 -1.79 -0.59
N LYS A 14 -2.97 -2.61 0.41
CA LYS A 14 -2.57 -4.02 0.47
C LYS A 14 -3.01 -4.79 -0.77
N LYS A 15 -4.28 -4.67 -1.19
CA LYS A 15 -4.81 -5.32 -2.40
C LYS A 15 -4.11 -4.85 -3.68
N ASN A 16 -3.75 -3.57 -3.76
CA ASN A 16 -3.06 -3.03 -4.94
C ASN A 16 -1.61 -3.52 -5.01
N ILE A 17 -0.90 -3.51 -3.88
CA ILE A 17 0.47 -4.02 -3.76
C ILE A 17 0.51 -5.49 -4.12
N GLU A 18 -0.40 -6.31 -3.57
CA GLU A 18 -0.48 -7.74 -3.87
C GLU A 18 -0.66 -8.01 -5.36
N ARG A 19 -1.60 -7.30 -6.02
CA ARG A 19 -1.81 -7.42 -7.47
C ARG A 19 -0.57 -7.04 -8.29
N MET A 20 0.17 -6.03 -7.85
CA MET A 20 1.40 -5.61 -8.54
C MET A 20 2.54 -6.61 -8.33
N LEU A 21 2.68 -7.18 -7.13
CA LEU A 21 3.67 -8.22 -6.86
C LEU A 21 3.39 -9.50 -7.66
N ILE A 22 2.12 -9.92 -7.75
CA ILE A 22 1.74 -11.05 -8.61
C ILE A 22 2.13 -10.77 -10.07
N ARG A 23 1.87 -9.55 -10.56
CA ARG A 23 2.24 -9.16 -11.92
C ARG A 23 3.75 -9.16 -12.14
N GLU A 24 4.51 -8.60 -11.20
CA GLU A 24 5.98 -8.59 -11.20
C GLU A 24 6.54 -10.00 -11.23
N ASN A 25 6.03 -10.89 -10.39
CA ASN A 25 6.47 -12.29 -10.33
C ASN A 25 6.13 -13.09 -11.59
N GLN A 26 5.01 -12.78 -12.26
CA GLN A 26 4.57 -13.53 -13.45
C GLN A 26 5.19 -13.05 -14.75
N ARG A 27 5.34 -11.73 -14.93
CA ARG A 27 5.69 -11.13 -16.23
C ARG A 27 6.76 -10.04 -16.12
N GLY A 28 7.21 -9.72 -14.91
CA GLY A 28 7.95 -8.51 -14.62
C GLY A 28 7.05 -7.26 -14.63
N ILE A 29 7.58 -6.17 -14.10
CA ILE A 29 6.97 -4.84 -14.18
C ILE A 29 7.96 -3.83 -14.75
N THR A 30 7.45 -2.77 -15.35
CA THR A 30 8.29 -1.68 -15.85
C THR A 30 8.92 -0.91 -14.69
N ARG A 31 9.99 -0.17 -14.95
CA ARG A 31 10.59 0.74 -13.95
C ARG A 31 9.58 1.71 -13.35
N GLN A 32 8.67 2.25 -14.16
CA GLN A 32 7.61 3.14 -13.70
C GLN A 32 6.63 2.44 -12.74
N GLN A 33 6.23 1.22 -13.08
CA GLN A 33 5.38 0.40 -12.21
C GLN A 33 6.11 0.04 -10.91
N SER A 34 7.40 -0.27 -10.96
CA SER A 34 8.21 -0.54 -9.77
C SER A 34 8.29 0.71 -8.87
N MET A 35 8.49 1.90 -9.43
CA MET A 35 8.42 3.15 -8.66
C MET A 35 7.05 3.37 -8.01
N PHE A 36 5.96 3.06 -8.74
CA PHE A 36 4.61 3.17 -8.19
C PHE A 36 4.35 2.16 -7.07
N LEU A 37 4.83 0.92 -7.22
CA LEU A 37 4.77 -0.11 -6.19
C LEU A 37 5.50 0.33 -4.91
N GLN A 38 6.71 0.86 -5.05
CA GLN A 38 7.48 1.42 -3.93
C GLN A 38 6.74 2.57 -3.25
N GLN A 39 6.07 3.44 -4.02
CA GLN A 39 5.28 4.53 -3.46
C GLN A 39 4.08 4.01 -2.65
N MET A 40 3.36 3.00 -3.15
CA MET A 40 2.24 2.39 -2.43
C MET A 40 2.69 1.72 -1.13
N ILE A 41 3.86 1.07 -1.13
CA ILE A 41 4.43 0.46 0.09
C ILE A 41 4.73 1.53 1.14
N LYS A 42 5.34 2.66 0.74
CA LYS A 42 5.58 3.81 1.63
C LYS A 42 4.28 4.37 2.20
N GLU A 43 3.26 4.52 1.34
CA GLU A 43 1.95 5.01 1.75
C GLU A 43 1.25 4.07 2.72
N LEU A 44 1.41 2.76 2.54
CA LEU A 44 0.88 1.75 3.46
C LEU A 44 1.55 1.83 4.83
N HIS A 45 2.88 2.00 4.88
CA HIS A 45 3.60 2.20 6.14
C HIS A 45 3.16 3.47 6.86
N GLN A 46 3.03 4.59 6.13
CA GLN A 46 2.53 5.84 6.71
C GLN A 46 1.10 5.68 7.26
N THR A 47 0.21 5.05 6.50
CA THR A 47 -1.17 4.79 6.93
C THR A 47 -1.22 3.88 8.17
N SER A 48 -0.34 2.88 8.24
CA SER A 48 -0.24 1.98 9.40
C SER A 48 0.27 2.73 10.63
N HIS A 49 1.27 3.59 10.47
CA HIS A 49 1.75 4.44 11.56
C HIS A 49 0.65 5.41 12.06
N GLU A 50 -0.10 6.04 11.16
CA GLU A 50 -1.24 6.90 11.54
C GLU A 50 -2.33 6.14 12.30
N LEU A 51 -2.56 4.86 11.97
CA LEU A 51 -3.47 3.99 12.70
C LEU A 51 -2.95 3.66 14.09
N ASP A 52 -1.67 3.32 14.22
CA ASP A 52 -1.07 2.95 15.50
C ASP A 52 -1.04 4.14 16.46
N VAL A 53 -0.72 5.33 15.95
CA VAL A 53 -0.79 6.59 16.71
C VAL A 53 -2.21 6.92 17.16
N LYS A 54 -3.23 6.56 16.37
CA LYS A 54 -4.65 6.76 16.74
C LYS A 54 -5.21 5.72 17.70
N LYS A 55 -4.60 4.54 17.77
CA LYS A 55 -5.00 3.46 18.69
C LYS A 55 -4.38 3.60 20.08
N SER A 56 -3.28 4.35 20.18
CA SER A 56 -2.59 4.69 21.43
C SER A 56 -3.25 5.87 22.13
#